data_AF-A0A444UE05-F1
#
_entry.id   AF-A0A444UE05-F1
#
_cell.length_a   1.000
_cell.length_b   1.000
_cell.length_c   1.000
_cell.angle_alpha   90.00
_cell.angle_beta   90.00
_cell.angle_gamma   90.00
#
_symmetry.space_group_name_H-M   'P 1'
#
loop_
_entity.id
_entity.type
_entity.pdbx_description
1 polymer ?
#
loop_
_entity_poly.entity_id
_entity_poly.type
_entity_poly.pdbx_seq_one_letter_code
_entity_poly.pdbx_strand_id
1 'polypeptide(L)'
;MARGQGVNQELSVILNQLWAADENRLKPGKDYTIRLQGKAGYVAPGSNNARDRASLPLFTYVNEERLKSIKTYDTFISLLDNYEMSTGVSETVTPEEVAENNRFLDAVLGTKVMKLAHQYLVGKKQARPDPKEFKTQLYDIWFQLYNRDRSSGADSCGFEHVFVGETKCGKEIMGLHNWIQFYLQEKHNHVDYKGYKARDNKDTPDEDDHVLSLQFSWKGLVKPVGSSFIGVSPEFEFAVYTIVFMMSQDKVTSAIVRVDEYQLEVVVCRHGRQINHELSEILAQLWSADENRLKSGKDYVICPQGKAVCGAPGSSNARDKVSAPLFTYVNEERLKSIKTYALFISLLDNYERSTGVAEIVTAEEVRENHLFLDAILDTKVMKLAHQYLIDQRKASPDPKRFKTQLYDIWFQLYNRDSSSGADSCGFEHVFVGETRSKQVIGFHNWIQFYLQEKQNHVNYKGYKARSNKHRPEEDQLLTLQFSWKGHLKPVGSSFIGVSPEFEFAVYTICFLMSHTHTVVKVDEYELEIVVYRSGGCIGSSYPKLLSNNNTM
;
A
#
# COMPACT_ATOMS: atom_id res chain seq x y z
N MET A 1 -16.85 -10.96 6.85
CA MET A 1 -17.08 -10.99 8.30
C MET A 1 -15.78 -10.57 8.97
N ALA A 2 -15.69 -9.34 9.47
CA ALA A 2 -14.50 -8.86 10.15
C ALA A 2 -14.42 -9.50 11.55
N ARG A 3 -13.29 -10.17 11.86
CA ARG A 3 -13.00 -10.59 13.24
C ARG A 3 -13.00 -9.32 14.10
N GLY A 4 -13.84 -9.28 15.14
CA GLY A 4 -13.90 -8.15 16.06
C GLY A 4 -12.52 -7.89 16.65
N GLN A 5 -11.88 -6.80 16.22
CA GLN A 5 -10.62 -6.37 16.81
C GLN A 5 -10.92 -5.89 18.23
N GLY A 6 -10.22 -6.44 19.22
CA GLY A 6 -10.27 -5.91 20.58
C GLY A 6 -9.69 -4.49 20.65
N VAL A 7 -9.99 -3.77 21.73
CA VAL A 7 -9.43 -2.42 21.98
C VAL A 7 -7.90 -2.50 22.00
N ASN A 8 -7.24 -1.68 21.18
CA ASN A 8 -5.80 -1.54 21.17
C ASN A 8 -5.34 -0.74 22.39
N GLN A 9 -4.96 -1.46 23.45
CA GLN A 9 -4.56 -0.86 24.72
C GLN A 9 -3.33 0.03 24.59
N GLU A 10 -2.34 -0.41 23.80
CA GLU A 10 -1.10 0.33 23.64
C GLU A 10 -1.31 1.68 22.94
N LEU A 11 -2.07 1.66 21.84
CA LEU A 11 -2.45 2.88 21.13
C LEU A 11 -3.32 3.78 22.02
N SER A 12 -4.23 3.20 22.80
CA SER A 12 -5.04 3.95 23.76
C SER A 12 -4.15 4.69 24.79
N VAL A 13 -3.08 4.07 25.29
CA VAL A 13 -2.18 4.73 26.25
C VAL A 13 -1.49 5.95 25.64
N ILE A 14 -0.87 5.80 24.46
CA ILE A 14 -0.18 6.94 23.83
C ILE A 14 -1.17 8.05 23.43
N LEU A 15 -2.36 7.71 22.91
CA LEU A 15 -3.34 8.72 22.54
C LEU A 15 -3.89 9.48 23.75
N ASN A 16 -4.02 8.86 24.93
CA ASN A 16 -4.34 9.57 26.18
C ASN A 16 -3.21 10.48 26.65
N GLN A 17 -1.94 10.10 26.43
CA GLN A 17 -0.80 10.98 26.73
C GLN A 17 -0.80 12.20 25.81
N LEU A 18 -1.07 12.00 24.50
CA LEU A 18 -1.24 13.10 23.56
C LEU A 18 -2.42 14.00 23.95
N TRP A 19 -3.54 13.38 24.37
CA TRP A 19 -4.73 14.11 24.83
C TRP A 19 -4.43 15.01 26.02
N ALA A 20 -3.68 14.52 27.00
CA ALA A 20 -3.28 15.31 28.17
C ALA A 20 -2.21 16.38 27.85
N ALA A 21 -1.40 16.16 26.81
CA ALA A 21 -0.34 17.08 26.38
C ALA A 21 -0.78 18.17 25.39
N ASP A 22 -2.06 18.15 24.98
CA ASP A 22 -2.65 19.08 24.02
C ASP A 22 -2.99 20.43 24.68
N GLU A 23 -1.96 21.24 24.91
CA GLU A 23 -2.06 22.55 25.57
C GLU A 23 -2.83 23.59 24.74
N ASN A 24 -2.92 23.37 23.44
CA ASN A 24 -3.57 24.26 22.49
C ASN A 24 -5.05 23.91 22.25
N ARG A 25 -5.59 22.89 22.92
CA ARG A 25 -7.02 22.56 22.87
C ARG A 25 -7.88 23.74 23.32
N LEU A 26 -8.88 24.07 22.51
CA LEU A 26 -9.90 25.05 22.85
C LEU A 26 -10.93 24.44 23.80
N LYS A 27 -11.43 25.27 24.74
CA LYS A 27 -12.40 24.83 25.74
C LYS A 27 -13.83 25.21 25.33
N PRO A 28 -14.80 24.29 25.42
CA PRO A 28 -16.21 24.62 25.20
C PRO A 28 -16.69 25.63 26.24
N GLY A 29 -17.63 26.49 25.85
CA GLY A 29 -18.18 27.58 26.67
C GLY A 29 -17.24 28.77 26.92
N LYS A 30 -15.95 28.65 26.57
CA LYS A 30 -14.96 29.73 26.69
C LYS A 30 -14.39 30.14 25.34
N ASP A 31 -13.82 29.17 24.63
CA ASP A 31 -13.11 29.40 23.37
C ASP A 31 -14.01 29.09 22.15
N TYR A 32 -15.08 28.29 22.32
CA TYR A 32 -16.13 28.09 21.33
C TYR A 32 -17.47 27.72 21.99
N THR A 33 -18.57 27.86 21.25
CA THR A 33 -19.92 27.44 21.67
C THR A 33 -20.66 26.84 20.49
N ILE A 34 -21.15 25.62 20.66
CA ILE A 34 -21.92 24.90 19.65
C ILE A 34 -23.40 24.80 20.03
N ARG A 35 -24.25 24.54 19.04
CA ARG A 35 -25.68 24.27 19.22
C ARG A 35 -26.08 23.03 18.42
N LEU A 36 -26.33 21.92 19.13
CA LEU A 36 -26.61 20.61 18.52
C LEU A 36 -27.96 20.54 17.79
N GLN A 37 -28.96 21.31 18.23
CA GLN A 37 -30.28 21.37 17.61
C GLN A 37 -30.97 19.99 17.57
N GLY A 38 -31.33 19.45 16.40
CA GLY A 38 -32.11 18.22 16.25
C GLY A 38 -31.30 16.98 15.87
N LYS A 39 -31.88 15.81 16.12
CA LYS A 39 -31.34 14.51 15.71
C LYS A 39 -31.46 14.33 14.19
N ALA A 40 -30.32 14.13 13.52
CA ALA A 40 -30.25 13.82 12.10
C ALA A 40 -30.88 12.45 11.78
N GLY A 41 -31.47 12.33 10.59
CA GLY A 41 -32.02 11.08 10.08
C GLY A 41 -30.96 10.17 9.44
N TYR A 42 -31.31 8.92 9.19
CA TYR A 42 -30.47 8.02 8.38
C TYR A 42 -30.45 8.48 6.92
N VAL A 43 -29.25 8.56 6.34
CA VAL A 43 -29.02 8.86 4.92
C VAL A 43 -28.07 7.80 4.38
N ALA A 44 -28.48 7.12 3.30
CA ALA A 44 -27.63 6.15 2.63
C ALA A 44 -26.46 6.86 1.90
N PRO A 45 -25.25 6.24 1.85
CA PRO A 45 -24.14 6.78 1.06
C PRO A 45 -24.54 7.09 -0.39
N GLY A 46 -24.18 8.27 -0.88
CA GLY A 46 -24.54 8.76 -2.23
C GLY A 46 -25.95 9.35 -2.38
N SER A 47 -26.77 9.38 -1.33
CA SER A 47 -28.05 10.11 -1.33
C SER A 47 -27.83 11.58 -0.97
N ASN A 48 -28.37 12.49 -1.80
CA ASN A 48 -28.33 13.94 -1.55
C ASN A 48 -29.60 14.48 -0.87
N ASN A 49 -30.45 13.60 -0.34
CA ASN A 49 -31.66 14.00 0.37
C ASN A 49 -31.52 13.71 1.87
N ALA A 50 -31.21 14.75 2.64
CA ALA A 50 -31.22 14.74 4.10
C ALA A 50 -32.33 15.64 4.62
N ARG A 51 -33.10 15.15 5.61
CA ARG A 51 -34.07 15.98 6.30
C ARG A 51 -33.33 16.95 7.21
N ASP A 52 -33.55 18.23 6.99
CA ASP A 52 -33.01 19.27 7.85
C ASP A 52 -33.66 19.24 9.24
N ARG A 53 -32.82 19.10 10.26
CA ARG A 53 -33.18 19.09 11.68
C ARG A 53 -32.38 20.14 12.46
N ALA A 54 -31.65 21.01 11.75
CA ALA A 54 -30.81 22.05 12.31
C ALA A 54 -30.89 23.31 11.44
N SER A 55 -31.86 24.18 11.75
CA SER A 55 -32.11 25.41 10.99
C SER A 55 -31.07 26.52 11.22
N LEU A 56 -30.10 26.30 12.11
CA LEU A 56 -29.04 27.24 12.46
C LEU A 56 -27.66 26.59 12.27
N PRO A 57 -26.58 27.39 12.18
CA PRO A 57 -25.22 26.87 12.24
C PRO A 57 -24.96 26.06 13.52
N LEU A 58 -24.08 25.07 13.42
CA LEU A 58 -23.57 24.33 14.57
C LEU A 58 -22.76 25.26 15.47
N PHE A 59 -21.80 26.01 14.92
CA PHE A 59 -20.98 26.94 15.69
C PHE A 59 -21.69 28.27 15.85
N THR A 60 -22.04 28.61 17.09
CA THR A 60 -22.61 29.93 17.43
C THR A 60 -21.51 30.95 17.75
N TYR A 61 -20.35 30.47 18.22
CA TYR A 61 -19.19 31.30 18.54
C TYR A 61 -17.92 30.47 18.47
N VAL A 62 -16.84 31.06 17.95
CA VAL A 62 -15.46 30.57 18.03
C VAL A 62 -14.56 31.78 18.26
N ASN A 63 -13.61 31.67 19.19
CA ASN A 63 -12.66 32.72 19.49
C ASN A 63 -11.57 32.81 18.41
N GLU A 64 -11.83 33.59 17.37
CA GLU A 64 -10.91 33.78 16.25
C GLU A 64 -9.58 34.45 16.65
N GLU A 65 -9.55 35.25 17.72
CA GLU A 65 -8.29 35.82 18.22
C GLU A 65 -7.36 34.72 18.74
N ARG A 66 -7.92 33.67 19.34
CA ARG A 66 -7.13 32.48 19.74
C ARG A 66 -6.66 31.68 18.53
N LEU A 67 -7.50 31.53 17.51
CA LEU A 67 -7.09 30.87 16.26
C LEU A 67 -5.90 31.58 15.60
N LYS A 68 -5.89 32.92 15.62
CA LYS A 68 -4.79 33.72 15.03
C LYS A 68 -3.55 33.82 15.92
N SER A 69 -3.72 33.81 17.25
CA SER A 69 -2.58 33.98 18.18
C SER A 69 -1.83 32.68 18.47
N ILE A 70 -2.49 31.53 18.36
CA ILE A 70 -1.82 30.24 18.53
C ILE A 70 -1.22 29.80 17.20
N LYS A 71 0.12 29.74 17.16
CA LYS A 71 0.90 29.50 15.95
C LYS A 71 0.45 28.27 15.14
N THR A 72 0.05 27.17 15.79
CA THR A 72 -0.37 25.95 15.08
C THR A 72 -1.72 26.11 14.40
N TYR A 73 -2.67 26.86 14.97
CA TYR A 73 -3.93 27.19 14.31
C TYR A 73 -3.72 28.16 13.16
N ASP A 74 -2.95 29.22 13.36
CA ASP A 74 -2.68 30.24 12.33
C ASP A 74 -2.03 29.63 11.08
N THR A 75 -0.99 28.82 11.26
CA THR A 75 -0.33 28.13 10.15
C THR A 75 -1.20 27.04 9.52
N PHE A 76 -2.07 26.38 10.28
CA PHE A 76 -3.02 25.41 9.75
C PHE A 76 -4.12 26.05 8.91
N ILE A 77 -4.68 27.18 9.36
CA ILE A 77 -5.70 27.93 8.62
C ILE A 77 -5.13 28.48 7.31
N SER A 78 -3.89 28.99 7.35
CA SER A 78 -3.18 29.43 6.14
C SER A 78 -3.10 28.32 5.07
N LEU A 79 -2.85 27.07 5.50
CA LEU A 79 -2.87 25.94 4.58
C LEU A 79 -4.26 25.70 3.98
N LEU A 80 -5.31 25.70 4.79
CA LEU A 80 -6.68 25.46 4.33
C LEU A 80 -7.11 26.46 3.25
N ASP A 81 -6.76 27.74 3.42
CA ASP A 81 -7.11 28.82 2.49
C ASP A 81 -6.51 28.61 1.08
N ASN A 82 -5.29 28.06 0.98
CA ASN A 82 -4.65 27.80 -0.32
C ASN A 82 -5.37 26.74 -1.15
N TYR A 83 -5.78 25.64 -0.50
CA TYR A 83 -6.45 24.54 -1.20
C TYR A 83 -7.87 24.89 -1.64
N GLU A 84 -8.49 25.92 -1.06
CA GLU A 84 -9.79 26.42 -1.50
C GLU A 84 -9.73 27.22 -2.82
N MET A 85 -8.58 27.84 -3.14
CA MET A 85 -8.40 28.57 -4.39
C MET A 85 -8.09 27.67 -5.60
N SER A 86 -7.57 26.46 -5.36
CA SER A 86 -6.99 25.59 -6.41
C SER A 86 -7.97 24.58 -7.02
N THR A 87 -9.25 24.56 -6.62
CA THR A 87 -10.18 23.51 -7.09
C THR A 87 -10.43 23.58 -8.60
N GLY A 88 -9.88 22.62 -9.36
CA GLY A 88 -10.22 22.36 -10.78
C GLY A 88 -9.12 22.57 -11.82
N VAL A 89 -7.86 22.82 -11.41
CA VAL A 89 -6.69 22.94 -12.32
C VAL A 89 -5.62 21.93 -11.88
N SER A 90 -4.77 21.45 -12.80
CA SER A 90 -3.61 20.61 -12.45
C SER A 90 -2.74 21.35 -11.44
N GLU A 91 -2.64 20.82 -10.22
CA GLU A 91 -1.89 21.45 -9.13
C GLU A 91 -0.39 21.51 -9.48
N THR A 92 0.20 22.70 -9.37
CA THR A 92 1.65 22.88 -9.42
C THR A 92 2.03 23.49 -8.09
N VAL A 93 2.76 22.72 -7.26
CA VAL A 93 3.18 23.21 -5.94
C VAL A 93 4.09 24.43 -6.12
N THR A 94 3.62 25.57 -5.66
CA THR A 94 4.34 26.84 -5.67
C THR A 94 5.39 26.88 -4.56
N PRO A 95 6.50 27.62 -4.72
CA PRO A 95 7.46 27.84 -3.64
C PRO A 95 6.82 28.39 -2.36
N GLU A 96 5.77 29.18 -2.49
CA GLU A 96 4.97 29.74 -1.40
C GLU A 96 4.23 28.64 -0.63
N GLU A 97 3.57 27.70 -1.31
CA GLU A 97 2.93 26.55 -0.68
C GLU A 97 3.95 25.65 0.04
N VAL A 98 5.12 25.41 -0.56
CA VAL A 98 6.21 24.68 0.12
C VAL A 98 6.65 25.39 1.40
N ALA A 99 6.76 26.72 1.36
CA ALA A 99 7.11 27.51 2.54
C ALA A 99 6.03 27.42 3.63
N GLU A 100 4.76 27.39 3.26
CA GLU A 100 3.64 27.22 4.19
C GLU A 100 3.58 25.84 4.82
N ASN A 101 3.75 24.78 4.03
CA ASN A 101 3.87 23.41 4.52
C ASN A 101 4.99 23.31 5.56
N ASN A 102 6.15 23.93 5.27
CA ASN A 102 7.27 23.96 6.19
C ASN A 102 6.98 24.77 7.47
N ARG A 103 6.30 25.92 7.36
CA ARG A 103 5.90 26.75 8.52
C ARG A 103 4.97 25.98 9.46
N PHE A 104 3.99 25.26 8.92
CA PHE A 104 3.09 24.42 9.70
C PHE A 104 3.84 23.28 10.37
N LEU A 105 4.68 22.54 9.63
CA LEU A 105 5.50 21.46 10.19
C LEU A 105 6.42 21.94 11.33
N ASP A 106 7.05 23.12 11.18
CA ASP A 106 7.87 23.71 12.23
C ASP A 106 7.04 24.13 13.46
N ALA A 107 5.81 24.60 13.25
CA ALA A 107 4.91 24.94 14.34
C ALA A 107 4.50 23.68 15.13
N VAL A 108 4.04 22.64 14.45
CA VAL A 108 3.57 21.41 15.11
C VAL A 108 4.71 20.66 15.79
N LEU A 109 5.90 20.56 15.18
CA LEU A 109 7.08 19.91 15.80
C LEU A 109 7.56 20.60 17.07
N GLY A 110 7.22 21.88 17.27
CA GLY A 110 7.51 22.61 18.50
C GLY A 110 6.67 22.16 19.70
N THR A 111 5.52 21.52 19.48
CA THR A 111 4.52 21.19 20.50
C THR A 111 4.92 19.98 21.34
N LYS A 112 4.35 19.86 22.55
CA LYS A 112 4.53 18.67 23.40
C LYS A 112 3.91 17.42 22.76
N VAL A 113 2.76 17.58 22.11
CA VAL A 113 2.04 16.52 21.40
C VAL A 113 2.94 15.86 20.35
N MET A 114 3.51 16.63 19.41
CA MET A 114 4.34 16.03 18.36
C MET A 114 5.67 15.49 18.88
N LYS A 115 6.25 16.07 19.94
CA LYS A 115 7.45 15.51 20.58
C LYS A 115 7.18 14.14 21.20
N LEU A 116 6.03 13.95 21.86
CA LEU A 116 5.62 12.65 22.38
C LEU A 116 5.34 11.65 21.26
N ALA A 117 4.65 12.07 20.20
CA ALA A 117 4.40 11.23 19.02
C ALA A 117 5.72 10.78 18.36
N HIS A 118 6.67 11.70 18.18
CA HIS A 118 7.99 11.40 17.63
C HIS A 118 8.75 10.40 18.51
N GLN A 119 8.79 10.62 19.83
CA GLN A 119 9.42 9.68 20.77
C GLN A 119 8.80 8.29 20.72
N TYR A 120 7.47 8.21 20.65
CA TYR A 120 6.75 6.94 20.51
C TYR A 120 7.13 6.22 19.21
N LEU A 121 7.12 6.92 18.06
CA LEU A 121 7.47 6.36 16.76
C LEU A 121 8.94 5.94 16.66
N VAL A 122 9.85 6.68 17.29
CA VAL A 122 11.26 6.30 17.41
C VAL A 122 11.41 5.02 18.24
N GLY A 123 10.71 4.91 19.37
CA GLY A 123 10.67 3.69 20.19
C GLY A 123 10.14 2.48 19.42
N LYS A 124 9.21 2.70 18.49
CA LYS A 124 8.68 1.69 17.56
C LYS A 124 9.55 1.43 16.33
N LYS A 125 10.66 2.17 16.16
CA LYS A 125 11.52 2.14 14.96
C LYS A 125 10.78 2.47 13.67
N GLN A 126 9.76 3.31 13.77
CA GLN A 126 8.94 3.79 12.66
C GLN A 126 9.36 5.21 12.23
N ALA A 127 10.02 5.96 13.10
CA ALA A 127 10.61 7.26 12.79
C ALA A 127 12.10 7.27 13.12
N ARG A 128 12.86 8.10 12.40
CA ARG A 128 14.26 8.39 12.71
C ARG A 128 14.35 9.31 13.94
N PRO A 129 15.39 9.19 14.78
CA PRO A 129 15.53 10.01 15.98
C PRO A 129 15.86 11.48 15.68
N ASP A 130 16.43 11.78 14.51
CA ASP A 130 16.72 13.15 14.12
C ASP A 130 15.43 13.92 13.76
N PRO A 131 15.14 15.08 14.40
CA PRO A 131 13.95 15.85 14.11
C PRO A 131 13.86 16.37 12.67
N LYS A 132 14.99 16.62 11.99
CA LYS A 132 14.96 17.08 10.58
C LYS A 132 14.55 15.93 9.66
N GLU A 133 15.12 14.74 9.85
CA GLU A 133 14.69 13.54 9.14
C GLU A 133 13.21 13.22 9.40
N PHE A 134 12.74 13.38 10.65
CA PHE A 134 11.32 13.20 10.96
C PHE A 134 10.44 14.26 10.29
N LYS A 135 10.89 15.53 10.22
CA LYS A 135 10.18 16.57 9.46
C LYS A 135 10.05 16.20 7.99
N THR A 136 11.11 15.70 7.35
CA THR A 136 11.06 15.22 5.96
C THR A 136 10.08 14.07 5.81
N GLN A 137 10.10 13.10 6.73
CA GLN A 137 9.15 11.99 6.73
C GLN A 137 7.69 12.47 6.84
N LEU A 138 7.41 13.45 7.70
CA LEU A 138 6.07 14.05 7.81
C LEU A 138 5.68 14.80 6.53
N TYR A 139 6.63 15.51 5.92
CA TYR A 139 6.41 16.20 4.65
C TYR A 139 5.97 15.20 3.56
N ASP A 140 6.66 14.07 3.47
CA ASP A 140 6.35 13.03 2.48
C ASP A 140 4.97 12.38 2.72
N ILE A 141 4.58 12.18 3.98
CA ILE A 141 3.28 11.57 4.32
C ILE A 141 2.12 12.53 4.00
N TRP A 142 2.27 13.81 4.32
CA TRP A 142 1.16 14.75 4.35
C TRP A 142 1.10 15.68 3.13
N PHE A 143 2.23 16.12 2.59
CA PHE A 143 2.28 17.19 1.60
C PHE A 143 2.81 16.76 0.23
N GLN A 144 3.44 15.57 0.13
CA GLN A 144 3.86 15.05 -1.16
C GLN A 144 2.65 14.71 -2.03
N LEU A 145 2.60 15.28 -3.23
CA LEU A 145 1.55 14.99 -4.20
C LEU A 145 1.65 13.54 -4.71
N TYR A 146 0.51 12.90 -4.91
CA TYR A 146 0.41 11.58 -5.51
C TYR A 146 -0.74 11.50 -6.53
N ASN A 147 -0.63 10.61 -7.51
CA ASN A 147 -1.65 10.41 -8.54
C ASN A 147 -2.83 9.60 -7.96
N ARG A 148 -4.05 10.18 -7.97
CA ARG A 148 -5.26 9.44 -7.55
C ARG A 148 -5.73 8.43 -8.59
N ASP A 149 -5.52 8.72 -9.88
CA ASP A 149 -5.93 7.85 -10.98
C ASP A 149 -4.83 7.63 -12.03
N ARG A 150 -4.92 6.55 -12.80
CA ARG A 150 -3.88 6.15 -13.78
C ARG A 150 -3.70 7.13 -14.95
N SER A 151 -4.55 8.15 -15.04
CA SER A 151 -4.69 9.06 -16.18
C SER A 151 -4.67 10.55 -15.82
N SER A 152 -4.64 10.92 -14.54
CA SER A 152 -4.40 12.31 -14.08
C SER A 152 -2.98 12.45 -13.53
N GLY A 153 -2.41 13.65 -13.62
CA GLY A 153 -1.14 13.99 -12.97
C GLY A 153 -1.24 13.92 -11.45
N ALA A 154 -0.14 14.22 -10.75
CA ALA A 154 -0.15 14.23 -9.29
C ALA A 154 -1.02 15.41 -8.84
N ASP A 155 -2.19 15.11 -8.29
CA ASP A 155 -3.29 16.05 -8.18
C ASP A 155 -3.84 16.17 -6.76
N SER A 156 -3.21 15.52 -5.77
CA SER A 156 -3.64 15.60 -4.37
C SER A 156 -2.59 15.11 -3.37
N CYS A 157 -2.73 15.48 -2.09
CA CYS A 157 -1.85 15.07 -0.98
C CYS A 157 -2.62 14.60 0.27
N GLY A 158 -1.92 14.03 1.25
CA GLY A 158 -2.54 13.52 2.48
C GLY A 158 -3.25 14.60 3.30
N PHE A 159 -2.71 15.82 3.31
CA PHE A 159 -3.28 16.97 4.02
C PHE A 159 -4.63 17.39 3.42
N GLU A 160 -4.70 17.50 2.10
CA GLU A 160 -5.94 17.84 1.38
C GLU A 160 -7.05 16.82 1.69
N HIS A 161 -6.71 15.53 1.59
CA HIS A 161 -7.64 14.44 1.80
C HIS A 161 -8.23 14.40 3.22
N VAL A 162 -7.42 14.68 4.23
CA VAL A 162 -7.81 14.55 5.65
C VAL A 162 -8.41 15.84 6.18
N PHE A 163 -7.79 16.99 5.92
CA PHE A 163 -8.10 18.25 6.58
C PHE A 163 -8.91 19.23 5.72
N VAL A 164 -8.61 19.37 4.42
CA VAL A 164 -9.34 20.28 3.52
C VAL A 164 -10.70 19.71 3.16
N GLY A 165 -10.74 18.40 2.89
CA GLY A 165 -11.93 17.68 2.49
C GLY A 165 -12.12 17.69 0.98
N GLU A 166 -12.45 16.51 0.43
CA GLU A 166 -12.53 16.32 -1.02
C GLU A 166 -13.79 15.56 -1.44
N THR A 167 -14.17 15.73 -2.70
CA THR A 167 -15.24 14.96 -3.34
C THR A 167 -14.67 13.87 -4.24
N LYS A 168 -15.25 12.67 -4.20
CA LYS A 168 -14.98 11.59 -5.16
C LYS A 168 -15.83 11.82 -6.40
N CYS A 169 -15.16 12.12 -7.52
CA CYS A 169 -15.79 12.33 -8.83
C CYS A 169 -16.95 13.35 -8.80
N GLY A 170 -16.90 14.35 -7.91
CA GLY A 170 -17.96 15.35 -7.73
C GLY A 170 -19.31 14.80 -7.23
N LYS A 171 -19.36 13.56 -6.72
CA LYS A 171 -20.62 12.88 -6.36
C LYS A 171 -20.75 12.53 -4.87
N GLU A 172 -19.63 12.40 -4.17
CA GLU A 172 -19.62 11.96 -2.78
C GLU A 172 -18.53 12.68 -2.01
N ILE A 173 -18.82 13.17 -0.81
CA ILE A 173 -17.84 13.82 0.07
C ILE A 173 -17.08 12.72 0.82
N MET A 174 -15.77 12.58 0.58
CA MET A 174 -14.95 11.59 1.28
C MET A 174 -14.24 12.15 2.53
N GLY A 175 -13.97 13.45 2.55
CA GLY A 175 -13.25 14.13 3.64
C GLY A 175 -14.13 15.10 4.45
N LEU A 176 -13.53 16.13 5.06
CA LEU A 176 -14.16 17.14 5.92
C LEU A 176 -14.61 16.59 7.30
N HIS A 177 -13.63 16.20 8.11
CA HIS A 177 -13.84 15.77 9.50
C HIS A 177 -13.23 16.71 10.54
N ASN A 178 -12.40 17.66 10.10
CA ASN A 178 -11.75 18.61 10.96
C ASN A 178 -12.70 19.75 11.33
N TRP A 179 -12.79 20.07 12.62
CA TRP A 179 -13.75 21.06 13.10
C TRP A 179 -13.41 22.50 12.71
N ILE A 180 -12.11 22.82 12.53
CA ILE A 180 -11.68 24.16 12.11
C ILE A 180 -12.15 24.38 10.66
N GLN A 181 -11.89 23.41 9.78
CA GLN A 181 -12.36 23.47 8.40
C GLN A 181 -13.88 23.45 8.33
N PHE A 182 -14.56 22.66 9.16
CA PHE A 182 -16.02 22.70 9.26
C PHE A 182 -16.52 24.09 9.62
N TYR A 183 -15.95 24.72 10.66
CA TYR A 183 -16.32 26.06 11.11
C TYR A 183 -16.09 27.11 10.02
N LEU A 184 -14.93 27.11 9.35
CA LEU A 184 -14.63 28.04 8.27
C LEU A 184 -15.60 27.86 7.09
N GLN A 185 -15.89 26.62 6.70
CA GLN A 185 -16.83 26.34 5.61
C GLN A 185 -18.29 26.66 5.98
N GLU A 186 -18.69 26.48 7.24
CA GLU A 186 -20.00 26.88 7.74
C GLU A 186 -20.14 28.41 7.75
N LYS A 187 -19.10 29.14 8.18
CA LYS A 187 -19.06 30.60 8.14
C LYS A 187 -19.18 31.17 6.72
N HIS A 188 -18.65 30.47 5.71
CA HIS A 188 -18.79 30.84 4.30
C HIS A 188 -20.11 30.35 3.65
N ASN A 189 -21.01 29.71 4.42
CA ASN A 189 -22.24 29.08 3.93
C ASN A 189 -22.00 27.96 2.89
N HIS A 190 -20.82 27.35 2.89
CA HIS A 190 -20.52 26.16 2.08
C HIS A 190 -20.99 24.88 2.76
N VAL A 191 -20.96 24.86 4.09
CA VAL A 191 -21.50 23.78 4.94
C VAL A 191 -22.86 24.18 5.48
N ASP A 192 -23.78 23.22 5.44
CA ASP A 192 -25.14 23.33 5.95
C ASP A 192 -25.39 22.15 6.89
N TYR A 193 -25.32 22.42 8.19
CA TYR A 193 -25.46 21.46 9.26
C TYR A 193 -26.90 20.91 9.33
N LYS A 194 -27.04 19.57 9.38
CA LYS A 194 -28.35 18.90 9.35
C LYS A 194 -28.78 18.29 10.68
N GLY A 195 -27.89 18.25 11.67
CA GLY A 195 -28.15 17.71 12.99
C GLY A 195 -27.12 16.67 13.45
N TYR A 196 -27.29 16.20 14.68
CA TYR A 196 -26.39 15.24 15.31
C TYR A 196 -26.96 13.82 15.28
N LYS A 197 -26.09 12.81 15.44
CA LYS A 197 -26.51 11.43 15.72
C LYS A 197 -26.05 11.03 17.12
N ALA A 198 -26.99 10.65 17.98
CA ALA A 198 -26.70 10.13 19.31
C ALA A 198 -26.06 8.72 19.21
N ARG A 199 -25.21 8.36 20.18
CA ARG A 199 -24.72 6.98 20.34
C ARG A 199 -25.85 6.12 20.93
N ASP A 200 -25.86 4.82 20.63
CA ASP A 200 -26.96 3.90 20.97
C ASP A 200 -27.34 3.87 22.47
N ASN A 201 -26.47 4.34 23.38
CA ASN A 201 -26.68 4.36 24.84
C ASN A 201 -26.71 5.78 25.48
N LYS A 202 -26.69 6.87 24.71
CA LYS A 202 -26.86 8.26 25.21
C LYS A 202 -28.00 8.95 24.46
N ASP A 203 -28.92 9.59 25.18
CA ASP A 203 -30.08 10.27 24.55
C ASP A 203 -29.67 11.52 23.76
N THR A 204 -28.67 12.26 24.23
CA THR A 204 -28.10 13.49 23.65
C THR A 204 -26.60 13.55 23.95
N PRO A 205 -25.72 13.85 22.97
CA PRO A 205 -24.38 14.35 23.27
C PRO A 205 -24.47 15.66 24.06
N ASP A 206 -23.47 15.91 24.90
CA ASP A 206 -23.38 17.17 25.63
C ASP A 206 -22.74 18.26 24.75
N GLU A 207 -23.07 19.54 24.95
CA GLU A 207 -22.46 20.65 24.18
C GLU A 207 -20.95 20.81 24.45
N ASP A 208 -20.47 20.16 25.51
CA ASP A 208 -19.07 20.10 25.92
C ASP A 208 -18.35 18.84 25.39
N ASP A 209 -19.05 17.96 24.64
CA ASP A 209 -18.44 16.76 24.06
C ASP A 209 -17.40 17.13 22.99
N HIS A 210 -16.20 16.59 23.13
CA HIS A 210 -15.11 16.78 22.18
C HIS A 210 -15.16 15.80 21.00
N VAL A 211 -16.09 14.85 20.96
CA VAL A 211 -16.31 13.95 19.82
C VAL A 211 -17.78 13.86 19.49
N LEU A 212 -18.17 14.40 18.33
CA LEU A 212 -19.55 14.45 17.88
C LEU A 212 -19.74 13.74 16.55
N SER A 213 -20.89 13.07 16.41
CA SER A 213 -21.34 12.49 15.15
C SER A 213 -22.28 13.47 14.45
N LEU A 214 -21.81 14.08 13.36
CA LEU A 214 -22.50 15.17 12.67
C LEU A 214 -22.96 14.73 11.27
N GLN A 215 -24.12 15.22 10.85
CA GLN A 215 -24.59 15.17 9.46
C GLN A 215 -24.65 16.58 8.91
N PHE A 216 -24.20 16.76 7.68
CA PHE A 216 -24.20 18.06 7.01
C PHE A 216 -24.17 17.89 5.49
N SER A 217 -24.52 18.94 4.77
CA SER A 217 -24.22 19.07 3.35
C SER A 217 -23.08 20.03 3.11
N TRP A 218 -22.22 19.75 2.13
CA TRP A 218 -21.15 20.62 1.69
C TRP A 218 -21.27 20.86 0.19
N LYS A 219 -21.37 22.13 -0.23
CA LYS A 219 -21.57 22.55 -1.63
C LYS A 219 -22.73 21.80 -2.33
N GLY A 220 -23.82 21.54 -1.59
CA GLY A 220 -25.03 20.87 -2.10
C GLY A 220 -24.99 19.33 -2.11
N LEU A 221 -23.86 18.70 -1.77
CA LEU A 221 -23.77 17.25 -1.58
C LEU A 221 -24.00 16.90 -0.11
N VAL A 222 -24.78 15.87 0.17
CA VAL A 222 -25.01 15.41 1.55
C VAL A 222 -23.93 14.44 1.95
N LYS A 223 -23.29 14.69 3.10
CA LYS A 223 -22.39 13.74 3.74
C LYS A 223 -23.16 12.88 4.74
N PRO A 224 -23.06 11.53 4.66
CA PRO A 224 -23.54 10.66 5.72
C PRO A 224 -22.90 11.01 7.06
N VAL A 225 -23.55 10.59 8.15
CA VAL A 225 -23.08 10.88 9.51
C VAL A 225 -21.61 10.49 9.67
N GLY A 226 -20.78 11.44 10.08
CA GLY A 226 -19.36 11.24 10.37
C GLY A 226 -18.98 11.78 11.75
N SER A 227 -18.09 11.06 12.44
CA SER A 227 -17.50 11.54 13.69
C SER A 227 -16.46 12.62 13.40
N SER A 228 -16.44 13.66 14.23
CA SER A 228 -15.46 14.75 14.20
C SER A 228 -14.98 15.03 15.62
N PHE A 229 -13.68 15.31 15.78
CA PHE A 229 -13.18 15.91 17.01
C PHE A 229 -13.56 17.39 17.04
N ILE A 230 -13.91 17.93 18.20
CA ILE A 230 -14.28 19.34 18.38
C ILE A 230 -13.35 19.98 19.40
N GLY A 231 -12.77 21.14 19.05
CA GLY A 231 -11.92 21.92 19.94
C GLY A 231 -10.47 21.42 20.10
N VAL A 232 -10.15 20.21 19.64
CA VAL A 232 -8.77 19.67 19.63
C VAL A 232 -7.86 20.51 18.74
N SER A 233 -6.56 20.53 19.04
CA SER A 233 -5.59 21.25 18.22
C SER A 233 -5.25 20.52 16.91
N PRO A 234 -4.80 21.24 15.86
CA PRO A 234 -4.33 20.62 14.62
C PRO A 234 -3.24 19.56 14.85
N GLU A 235 -2.29 19.84 15.73
CA GLU A 235 -1.20 18.92 16.06
C GLU A 235 -1.67 17.63 16.74
N PHE A 236 -2.79 17.65 17.48
CA PHE A 236 -3.36 16.44 18.08
C PHE A 236 -3.92 15.50 17.02
N GLU A 237 -4.79 15.99 16.13
CA GLU A 237 -5.33 15.19 15.02
C GLU A 237 -4.19 14.70 14.10
N PHE A 238 -3.26 15.60 13.76
CA PHE A 238 -2.09 15.29 12.94
C PHE A 238 -1.23 14.18 13.56
N ALA A 239 -0.99 14.22 14.87
CA ALA A 239 -0.25 13.19 15.59
C ALA A 239 -0.99 11.84 15.63
N VAL A 240 -2.29 11.83 15.93
CA VAL A 240 -3.12 10.62 15.97
C VAL A 240 -3.08 9.92 14.62
N TYR A 241 -3.35 10.65 13.53
CA TYR A 241 -3.39 10.09 12.19
C TYR A 241 -2.01 9.64 11.72
N THR A 242 -0.95 10.39 12.02
CA THR A 242 0.43 9.98 11.70
C THR A 242 0.80 8.68 12.41
N ILE A 243 0.51 8.54 13.70
CA ILE A 243 0.81 7.31 14.45
C ILE A 243 0.09 6.11 13.81
N VAL A 244 -1.22 6.22 13.59
CA VAL A 244 -2.00 5.12 13.00
C VAL A 244 -1.59 4.82 11.56
N PHE A 245 -1.20 5.85 10.78
CA PHE A 245 -0.61 5.70 9.45
C PHE A 245 0.71 4.93 9.48
N MET A 246 1.54 5.13 10.51
CA MET A 246 2.85 4.47 10.62
C MET A 246 2.79 3.06 11.21
N MET A 247 1.69 2.70 11.88
CA MET A 247 1.53 1.40 12.54
C MET A 247 1.41 0.19 11.62
N SER A 248 0.97 0.38 10.37
CA SER A 248 0.78 -0.69 9.38
C SER A 248 1.11 -0.18 7.99
N GLN A 249 1.27 -1.10 7.04
CA GLN A 249 1.42 -0.83 5.61
C GLN A 249 0.16 -1.25 4.82
N ASP A 250 -0.90 -1.68 5.51
CA ASP A 250 -2.15 -2.05 4.87
C ASP A 250 -2.79 -0.85 4.18
N LYS A 251 -3.56 -1.09 3.11
CA LYS A 251 -4.27 -0.01 2.41
C LYS A 251 -5.22 0.76 3.34
N VAL A 252 -5.82 0.07 4.30
CA VAL A 252 -6.68 0.66 5.33
C VAL A 252 -6.26 0.08 6.67
N THR A 253 -6.00 0.94 7.65
CA THR A 253 -5.83 0.55 9.05
C THR A 253 -7.00 1.09 9.84
N SER A 254 -7.68 0.19 10.56
CA SER A 254 -8.65 0.55 11.59
C SER A 254 -8.10 0.09 12.94
N ALA A 255 -8.20 0.96 13.94
CA ALA A 255 -7.84 0.66 15.31
C ALA A 255 -8.91 1.19 16.28
N ILE A 256 -9.47 0.28 17.09
CA ILE A 256 -10.39 0.65 18.17
C ILE A 256 -9.55 1.05 19.39
N VAL A 257 -9.76 2.28 19.88
CA VAL A 257 -9.00 2.89 20.98
C VAL A 257 -9.93 3.51 22.01
N ARG A 258 -9.44 3.69 23.23
CA ARG A 258 -10.11 4.50 24.25
C ARG A 258 -9.29 5.76 24.53
N VAL A 259 -9.83 6.93 24.20
CA VAL A 259 -9.21 8.23 24.44
C VAL A 259 -10.15 9.00 25.35
N ASP A 260 -9.67 9.34 26.54
CA ASP A 260 -10.48 9.89 27.63
C ASP A 260 -11.70 8.99 27.92
N GLU A 261 -12.91 9.54 27.90
CA GLU A 261 -14.16 8.80 28.01
C GLU A 261 -14.66 8.18 26.70
N TYR A 262 -14.01 8.46 25.57
CA TYR A 262 -14.48 8.05 24.25
C TYR A 262 -13.84 6.75 23.79
N GLN A 263 -14.68 5.77 23.40
CA GLN A 263 -14.24 4.66 22.56
C GLN A 263 -14.37 5.06 21.09
N LEU A 264 -13.26 5.06 20.36
CA LEU A 264 -13.15 5.54 18.99
C LEU A 264 -12.61 4.44 18.09
N GLU A 265 -13.07 4.43 16.84
CA GLU A 265 -12.43 3.69 15.76
C GLU A 265 -11.65 4.69 14.91
N VAL A 266 -10.32 4.66 15.01
CA VAL A 266 -9.45 5.51 14.18
C VAL A 266 -9.16 4.76 12.89
N VAL A 267 -9.66 5.29 11.77
CA VAL A 267 -9.49 4.71 10.44
C VAL A 267 -8.58 5.59 9.60
N VAL A 268 -7.50 5.01 9.08
CA VAL A 268 -6.56 5.68 8.18
C VAL A 268 -6.46 4.90 6.87
N CYS A 269 -6.62 5.61 5.76
CA CYS A 269 -6.50 5.07 4.41
C CYS A 269 -5.20 5.56 3.77
N ARG A 270 -4.40 4.63 3.25
CA ARG A 270 -3.15 4.94 2.54
C ARG A 270 -3.42 5.05 1.06
N HIS A 271 -3.06 6.20 0.51
CA HIS A 271 -3.13 6.51 -0.90
C HIS A 271 -1.76 6.99 -1.37
N GLY A 272 -1.49 6.86 -2.67
CA GLY A 272 -0.16 7.09 -3.23
C GLY A 272 0.73 5.85 -3.22
N ARG A 273 1.83 5.95 -3.96
CA ARG A 273 2.85 4.92 -4.16
C ARG A 273 4.20 5.54 -3.85
N GLN A 274 4.54 5.69 -2.56
CA GLN A 274 5.87 6.19 -2.22
C GLN A 274 6.91 5.14 -2.62
N ILE A 275 7.91 5.56 -3.39
CA ILE A 275 9.04 4.71 -3.74
C ILE A 275 9.83 4.45 -2.46
N ASN A 276 9.99 3.18 -2.10
CA ASN A 276 10.86 2.79 -1.00
C ASN A 276 12.31 2.90 -1.48
N HIS A 277 12.97 4.01 -1.17
CA HIS A 277 14.34 4.30 -1.62
C HIS A 277 15.36 3.30 -1.07
N GLU A 278 15.29 2.95 0.21
CA GLU A 278 16.20 1.97 0.83
C GLU A 278 16.08 0.59 0.16
N LEU A 279 14.84 0.14 -0.07
CA LEU A 279 14.60 -1.12 -0.77
C LEU A 279 15.03 -1.05 -2.24
N SER A 280 14.83 0.10 -2.89
CA SER A 280 15.28 0.35 -4.28
C SER A 280 16.80 0.25 -4.40
N GLU A 281 17.55 0.80 -3.44
CA GLU A 281 19.02 0.74 -3.42
C GLU A 281 19.54 -0.70 -3.33
N ILE A 282 19.03 -1.49 -2.38
CA ILE A 282 19.46 -2.90 -2.27
C ILE A 282 19.04 -3.71 -3.50
N LEU A 283 17.84 -3.50 -4.05
CA LEU A 283 17.39 -4.19 -5.25
C LEU A 283 18.23 -3.82 -6.48
N ALA A 284 18.68 -2.58 -6.60
CA ALA A 284 19.61 -2.16 -7.66
C ALA A 284 21.01 -2.80 -7.50
N GLN A 285 21.47 -2.98 -6.26
CA GLN A 285 22.71 -3.73 -5.98
C GLN A 285 22.55 -5.21 -6.35
N LEU A 286 21.44 -5.85 -5.96
CA LEU A 286 21.13 -7.22 -6.36
C LEU A 286 21.04 -7.34 -7.89
N TRP A 287 20.42 -6.36 -8.54
CA TRP A 287 20.31 -6.31 -10.00
C TRP A 287 21.69 -6.28 -10.66
N SER A 288 22.61 -5.47 -10.13
CA SER A 288 23.97 -5.36 -10.66
C SER A 288 24.84 -6.59 -10.35
N ALA A 289 24.54 -7.31 -9.26
CA ALA A 289 25.27 -8.48 -8.80
C ALA A 289 24.80 -9.81 -9.40
N ASP A 290 23.75 -9.79 -10.22
CA ASP A 290 23.14 -10.97 -10.84
C ASP A 290 23.96 -11.48 -12.04
N GLU A 291 25.09 -12.12 -11.75
CA GLU A 291 26.05 -12.62 -12.76
C GLU A 291 25.48 -13.76 -13.62
N ASN A 292 24.47 -14.46 -13.10
CA ASN A 292 23.83 -15.58 -13.79
C ASN A 292 22.70 -15.14 -14.73
N ARG A 293 22.31 -13.86 -14.70
CA ARG A 293 21.30 -13.30 -15.61
C ARG A 293 21.59 -13.62 -17.06
N LEU A 294 20.58 -14.13 -17.76
CA LEU A 294 20.61 -14.33 -19.20
C LEU A 294 20.40 -12.99 -19.92
N LYS A 295 21.11 -12.78 -21.03
CA LYS A 295 21.05 -11.56 -21.84
C LYS A 295 20.12 -11.72 -23.05
N SER A 296 19.24 -10.75 -23.26
CA SER A 296 18.41 -10.70 -24.48
C SER A 296 19.29 -10.63 -25.74
N GLY A 297 18.86 -11.27 -26.83
CA GLY A 297 19.58 -11.35 -28.09
C GLY A 297 20.77 -12.32 -28.12
N LYS A 298 21.24 -12.79 -26.95
CA LYS A 298 22.34 -13.76 -26.83
C LYS A 298 21.91 -15.07 -26.21
N ASP A 299 21.34 -15.01 -25.02
CA ASP A 299 20.97 -16.18 -24.23
C ASP A 299 19.48 -16.52 -24.36
N TYR A 300 18.64 -15.56 -24.77
CA TYR A 300 17.26 -15.79 -25.17
C TYR A 300 16.82 -14.74 -26.20
N VAL A 301 15.78 -15.07 -26.97
CA VAL A 301 15.12 -14.16 -27.90
C VAL A 301 13.61 -14.31 -27.76
N ILE A 302 12.93 -13.19 -27.47
CA ILE A 302 11.48 -13.12 -27.38
C ILE A 302 10.88 -12.49 -28.64
N CYS A 303 9.66 -12.90 -28.97
CA CYS A 303 8.81 -12.27 -29.96
C CYS A 303 7.54 -11.79 -29.27
N PRO A 304 7.47 -10.51 -28.81
CA PRO A 304 6.29 -9.96 -28.16
C PRO A 304 5.03 -9.97 -29.05
N GLN A 305 5.19 -10.09 -30.37
CA GLN A 305 4.08 -10.13 -31.34
C GLN A 305 3.13 -8.92 -31.20
N GLY A 306 1.83 -9.18 -31.07
CA GLY A 306 0.77 -8.17 -30.98
C GLY A 306 0.38 -7.82 -29.53
N LYS A 307 -0.28 -6.68 -29.37
CA LYS A 307 -0.89 -6.32 -28.09
C LYS A 307 -2.05 -7.27 -27.75
N ALA A 308 -2.17 -7.63 -26.48
CA ALA A 308 -3.28 -8.44 -26.00
C ALA A 308 -4.64 -7.73 -26.21
N VAL A 309 -5.63 -8.46 -26.72
CA VAL A 309 -6.99 -7.92 -26.95
C VAL A 309 -7.78 -8.01 -25.63
N CYS A 310 -8.13 -6.86 -25.05
CA CYS A 310 -8.96 -6.77 -23.86
C CYS A 310 -10.39 -7.27 -24.13
N GLY A 311 -10.64 -8.57 -23.98
CA GLY A 311 -11.99 -9.15 -23.92
C GLY A 311 -12.40 -9.43 -22.48
N ALA A 312 -13.62 -9.05 -22.10
CA ALA A 312 -14.24 -9.49 -20.84
C ALA A 312 -14.35 -11.04 -20.81
N PRO A 313 -14.36 -11.67 -19.61
CA PRO A 313 -14.55 -13.12 -19.52
C PRO A 313 -15.90 -13.49 -20.15
N GLY A 314 -15.90 -14.25 -21.24
CA GLY A 314 -17.12 -14.72 -21.92
C GLY A 314 -17.31 -14.33 -23.38
N SER A 315 -16.43 -13.51 -23.98
CA SER A 315 -16.49 -13.27 -25.43
C SER A 315 -15.73 -14.36 -26.21
N SER A 316 -16.46 -15.27 -26.83
CA SER A 316 -15.93 -16.38 -27.66
C SER A 316 -15.35 -15.97 -29.01
N ASN A 317 -15.20 -14.66 -29.30
CA ASN A 317 -14.83 -14.13 -30.62
C ASN A 317 -13.53 -13.29 -30.65
N ALA A 318 -12.65 -13.43 -29.66
CA ALA A 318 -11.27 -12.96 -29.82
C ALA A 318 -10.53 -13.97 -30.72
N ARG A 319 -10.47 -13.72 -32.03
CA ARG A 319 -9.50 -14.41 -32.91
C ARG A 319 -8.11 -14.26 -32.27
N ASP A 320 -7.46 -15.37 -31.90
CA ASP A 320 -6.07 -15.37 -31.43
C ASP A 320 -5.22 -14.71 -32.53
N LYS A 321 -4.88 -13.43 -32.34
CA LYS A 321 -4.03 -12.65 -33.26
C LYS A 321 -2.54 -12.98 -33.09
N VAL A 322 -2.23 -13.88 -32.17
CA VAL A 322 -0.90 -14.26 -31.70
C VAL A 322 -0.83 -15.77 -31.92
N SER A 323 -0.07 -16.22 -32.93
CA SER A 323 -0.03 -17.62 -33.36
C SER A 323 1.31 -18.29 -33.07
N ALA A 324 2.25 -17.57 -32.47
CA ALA A 324 3.60 -18.04 -32.19
C ALA A 324 3.89 -18.01 -30.67
N PRO A 325 4.86 -18.79 -30.18
CA PRO A 325 5.34 -18.68 -28.80
C PRO A 325 5.98 -17.32 -28.54
N LEU A 326 5.97 -16.88 -27.29
CA LEU A 326 6.71 -15.71 -26.83
C LEU A 326 8.21 -15.96 -26.95
N PHE A 327 8.70 -17.11 -26.48
CA PHE A 327 10.12 -17.46 -26.59
C PHE A 327 10.39 -18.12 -27.93
N THR A 328 11.15 -17.44 -28.79
CA THR A 328 11.63 -18.01 -30.06
C THR A 328 12.92 -18.79 -29.88
N TYR A 329 13.72 -18.42 -28.88
CA TYR A 329 14.96 -19.08 -28.53
C TYR A 329 15.27 -18.88 -27.04
N VAL A 330 15.77 -19.93 -26.39
CA VAL A 330 16.42 -19.87 -25.07
C VAL A 330 17.63 -20.81 -25.13
N ASN A 331 18.77 -20.36 -24.63
CA ASN A 331 19.99 -21.15 -24.57
C ASN A 331 19.88 -22.21 -23.46
N GLU A 332 19.34 -23.37 -23.80
CA GLU A 332 19.17 -24.50 -22.87
C GLU A 332 20.49 -25.04 -22.32
N GLU A 333 21.62 -24.89 -23.03
CA GLU A 333 22.92 -25.29 -22.48
C GLU A 333 23.30 -24.44 -21.27
N ARG A 334 22.95 -23.15 -21.27
CA ARG A 334 23.13 -22.31 -20.08
C ARG A 334 22.20 -22.69 -18.94
N LEU A 335 20.94 -23.04 -19.23
CA LEU A 335 20.00 -23.55 -18.22
C LEU A 335 20.51 -24.83 -17.56
N LYS A 336 21.21 -25.70 -18.31
CA LYS A 336 21.76 -26.96 -17.80
C LYS A 336 23.13 -26.81 -17.12
N SER A 337 23.99 -25.93 -17.63
CA SER A 337 25.37 -25.77 -17.15
C SER A 337 25.49 -24.85 -15.94
N ILE A 338 24.61 -23.85 -15.80
CA ILE A 338 24.58 -23.01 -14.60
C ILE A 338 23.83 -23.75 -13.50
N LYS A 339 24.56 -24.05 -12.42
CA LYS A 339 24.09 -24.87 -11.29
C LYS A 339 22.75 -24.40 -10.70
N THR A 340 22.55 -23.09 -10.54
CA THR A 340 21.33 -22.55 -9.93
C THR A 340 20.10 -22.74 -10.82
N TYR A 341 20.23 -22.54 -12.14
CA TYR A 341 19.14 -22.85 -13.10
C TYR A 341 18.81 -24.33 -13.13
N ALA A 342 19.82 -25.21 -13.21
CA ALA A 342 19.60 -26.64 -13.30
C ALA A 342 18.84 -27.17 -12.07
N LEU A 343 19.26 -26.78 -10.87
CA LEU A 343 18.59 -27.16 -9.62
C LEU A 343 17.18 -26.56 -9.50
N PHE A 344 16.99 -25.31 -9.94
CA PHE A 344 15.67 -24.68 -9.95
C PHE A 344 14.70 -25.39 -10.88
N ILE A 345 15.15 -25.82 -12.06
CA ILE A 345 14.34 -26.59 -13.01
C ILE A 345 13.96 -27.95 -12.43
N SER A 346 14.89 -28.64 -11.75
CA SER A 346 14.58 -29.90 -11.04
C SER A 346 13.46 -29.72 -10.02
N LEU A 347 13.47 -28.60 -9.26
CA LEU A 347 12.39 -28.30 -8.33
C LEU A 347 11.04 -28.11 -9.06
N LEU A 348 11.00 -27.37 -10.16
CA LEU A 348 9.76 -27.16 -10.93
C LEU A 348 9.15 -28.49 -11.44
N ASP A 349 10.00 -29.43 -11.87
CA ASP A 349 9.57 -30.72 -12.41
C ASP A 349 8.88 -31.62 -11.36
N ASN A 350 9.18 -31.44 -10.07
CA ASN A 350 8.53 -32.23 -9.00
C ASN A 350 7.05 -31.89 -8.87
N TYR A 351 6.70 -30.61 -8.98
CA TYR A 351 5.33 -30.12 -8.80
C TYR A 351 4.44 -30.32 -10.04
N GLU A 352 5.01 -30.70 -11.19
CA GLU A 352 4.24 -31.01 -12.40
C GLU A 352 3.62 -32.42 -12.37
N ARG A 353 4.10 -33.31 -11.47
CA ARG A 353 3.80 -34.75 -11.57
C ARG A 353 2.46 -35.21 -11.00
N SER A 354 1.71 -34.42 -10.21
CA SER A 354 0.42 -34.89 -9.65
C SER A 354 -0.48 -33.79 -9.09
N THR A 355 -1.37 -33.20 -9.89
CA THR A 355 -2.49 -32.41 -9.36
C THR A 355 -3.61 -33.33 -8.87
N GLY A 356 -3.84 -33.41 -7.55
CA GLY A 356 -5.05 -34.03 -6.95
C GLY A 356 -4.85 -35.15 -5.91
N VAL A 357 -3.62 -35.42 -5.46
CA VAL A 357 -3.31 -36.33 -4.34
C VAL A 357 -2.58 -35.52 -3.27
N ALA A 358 -2.80 -35.81 -1.98
CA ALA A 358 -2.07 -35.15 -0.90
C ALA A 358 -0.55 -35.29 -1.14
N GLU A 359 0.17 -34.17 -1.15
CA GLU A 359 1.61 -34.15 -1.42
C GLU A 359 2.36 -34.95 -0.35
N ILE A 360 3.00 -36.05 -0.77
CA ILE A 360 3.95 -36.78 0.08
C ILE A 360 5.33 -36.24 -0.28
N VAL A 361 5.86 -35.36 0.57
CA VAL A 361 7.23 -34.87 0.39
C VAL A 361 8.21 -36.04 0.55
N THR A 362 8.85 -36.40 -0.54
CA THR A 362 9.84 -37.46 -0.61
C THR A 362 11.19 -37.00 -0.04
N ALA A 363 12.01 -37.94 0.44
CA ALA A 363 13.38 -37.63 0.87
C ALA A 363 14.22 -37.02 -0.26
N GLU A 364 13.87 -37.32 -1.51
CA GLU A 364 14.53 -36.76 -2.68
C GLU A 364 14.16 -35.29 -2.90
N GLU A 365 12.88 -34.92 -2.79
CA GLU A 365 12.44 -33.51 -2.86
C GLU A 365 13.09 -32.65 -1.76
N VAL A 366 13.19 -33.17 -0.54
CA VAL A 366 13.91 -32.48 0.56
C VAL A 366 15.39 -32.28 0.20
N ARG A 367 16.03 -33.30 -0.41
CA ARG A 367 17.42 -33.23 -0.84
C ARG A 367 17.60 -32.17 -1.93
N GLU A 368 16.70 -32.12 -2.90
CA GLU A 368 16.71 -31.11 -3.97
C GLU A 368 16.51 -29.70 -3.43
N ASN A 369 15.58 -29.49 -2.48
CA ASN A 369 15.38 -28.22 -1.79
C ASN A 369 16.68 -27.73 -1.15
N HIS A 370 17.37 -28.62 -0.42
CA HIS A 370 18.63 -28.26 0.23
C HIS A 370 19.76 -27.97 -0.76
N LEU A 371 19.85 -28.72 -1.86
CA LEU A 371 20.85 -28.47 -2.89
C LEU A 371 20.64 -27.14 -3.59
N PHE A 372 19.39 -26.79 -3.90
CA PHE A 372 19.04 -25.49 -4.46
C PHE A 372 19.43 -24.36 -3.50
N LEU A 373 19.05 -24.47 -2.22
CA LEU A 373 19.41 -23.48 -1.19
C LEU A 373 20.93 -23.32 -1.05
N ASP A 374 21.70 -24.42 -1.04
CA ASP A 374 23.16 -24.35 -1.01
C ASP A 374 23.72 -23.61 -2.23
N ALA A 375 23.21 -23.94 -3.43
CA ALA A 375 23.68 -23.33 -4.66
C ALA A 375 23.39 -21.82 -4.72
N ILE A 376 22.20 -21.37 -4.32
CA ILE A 376 21.87 -19.95 -4.35
C ILE A 376 22.64 -19.17 -3.27
N LEU A 377 22.87 -19.73 -2.09
CA LEU A 377 23.60 -19.07 -1.00
C LEU A 377 25.07 -18.77 -1.36
N ASP A 378 25.65 -19.51 -2.30
CA ASP A 378 27.00 -19.25 -2.81
C ASP A 378 27.08 -18.05 -3.76
N THR A 379 25.95 -17.56 -4.28
CA THR A 379 25.90 -16.45 -5.26
C THR A 379 26.14 -15.09 -4.61
N LYS A 380 26.64 -14.11 -5.39
CA LYS A 380 26.81 -12.73 -4.92
C LYS A 380 25.48 -12.09 -4.51
N VAL A 381 24.42 -12.37 -5.26
CA VAL A 381 23.05 -11.90 -5.00
C VAL A 381 22.59 -12.31 -3.60
N MET A 382 22.63 -13.61 -3.27
CA MET A 382 22.18 -14.06 -1.95
C MET A 382 23.10 -13.63 -0.82
N LYS A 383 24.40 -13.48 -1.05
CA LYS A 383 25.33 -12.92 -0.05
C LYS A 383 25.02 -11.46 0.27
N LEU A 384 24.71 -10.64 -0.72
CA LEU A 384 24.26 -9.26 -0.53
C LEU A 384 22.91 -9.20 0.20
N ALA A 385 21.95 -10.04 -0.21
CA ALA A 385 20.66 -10.12 0.45
C ALA A 385 20.80 -10.55 1.93
N HIS A 386 21.65 -11.54 2.21
CA HIS A 386 21.93 -12.01 3.56
C HIS A 386 22.57 -10.91 4.41
N GLN A 387 23.58 -10.21 3.88
CA GLN A 387 24.22 -9.09 4.57
C GLN A 387 23.21 -7.98 4.90
N TYR A 388 22.40 -7.56 3.93
CA TYR A 388 21.34 -6.58 4.14
C TYR A 388 20.38 -7.02 5.25
N LEU A 389 19.93 -8.28 5.23
CA LEU A 389 19.03 -8.81 6.26
C LEU A 389 19.68 -8.92 7.65
N ILE A 390 21.00 -9.14 7.73
CA ILE A 390 21.75 -9.07 9.00
C ILE A 390 21.75 -7.65 9.54
N ASP A 391 22.05 -6.66 8.69
CA ASP A 391 22.12 -5.25 9.07
C ASP A 391 20.74 -4.74 9.56
N GLN A 392 19.67 -5.21 8.93
CA GLN A 392 18.27 -4.96 9.33
C GLN A 392 17.81 -5.79 10.55
N ARG A 393 18.68 -6.64 11.10
CA ARG A 393 18.40 -7.57 12.22
C ARG A 393 17.23 -8.52 11.95
N LYS A 394 17.08 -8.95 10.69
CA LYS A 394 16.04 -9.88 10.21
C LYS A 394 16.56 -11.30 9.97
N ALA A 395 17.87 -11.46 9.83
CA ALA A 395 18.53 -12.75 9.65
C ALA A 395 19.71 -12.92 10.61
N SER A 396 20.04 -14.17 10.91
CA SER A 396 21.23 -14.54 11.67
C SER A 396 22.48 -14.41 10.79
N PRO A 397 23.64 -13.96 11.32
CA PRO A 397 24.89 -13.94 10.56
C PRO A 397 25.43 -15.34 10.23
N ASP A 398 25.01 -16.38 10.96
CA ASP A 398 25.32 -17.77 10.65
C ASP A 398 24.59 -18.24 9.37
N PRO A 399 25.32 -18.59 8.28
CA PRO A 399 24.71 -19.05 7.03
C PRO A 399 23.86 -20.31 7.18
N LYS A 400 24.18 -21.20 8.13
CA LYS A 400 23.38 -22.41 8.36
C LYS A 400 22.01 -22.07 8.92
N ARG A 401 21.96 -21.14 9.89
CA ARG A 401 20.69 -20.64 10.43
C ARG A 401 19.89 -19.87 9.39
N PHE A 402 20.56 -19.09 8.54
CA PHE A 402 19.88 -18.41 7.44
C PHE A 402 19.31 -19.41 6.43
N LYS A 403 20.05 -20.46 6.07
CA LYS A 403 19.54 -21.56 5.24
C LYS A 403 18.29 -22.21 5.84
N THR A 404 18.29 -22.49 7.14
CA THR A 404 17.10 -23.01 7.84
C THR A 404 15.93 -22.04 7.75
N GLN A 405 16.15 -20.75 8.00
CA GLN A 405 15.11 -19.72 7.86
C GLN A 405 14.54 -19.67 6.43
N LEU A 406 15.38 -19.76 5.40
CA LEU A 406 14.92 -19.82 4.01
C LEU A 406 14.11 -21.09 3.74
N TYR A 407 14.54 -22.23 4.26
CA TYR A 407 13.80 -23.49 4.14
C TYR A 407 12.41 -23.35 4.75
N ASP A 408 12.31 -22.79 5.96
CA ASP A 408 11.05 -22.60 6.67
C ASP A 408 10.11 -21.63 5.93
N ILE A 409 10.64 -20.61 5.27
CA ILE A 409 9.82 -19.63 4.54
C ILE A 409 9.28 -20.21 3.22
N TRP A 410 10.12 -20.95 2.50
CA TRP A 410 9.87 -21.32 1.10
C TRP A 410 9.39 -22.75 0.90
N PHE A 411 9.88 -23.71 1.69
CA PHE A 411 9.67 -25.14 1.46
C PHE A 411 8.89 -25.84 2.57
N GLN A 412 8.72 -25.21 3.74
CA GLN A 412 7.86 -25.75 4.79
C GLN A 412 6.40 -25.78 4.32
N LEU A 413 5.77 -26.95 4.41
CA LEU A 413 4.35 -27.10 4.10
C LEU A 413 3.49 -26.43 5.19
N TYR A 414 2.41 -25.78 4.76
CA TYR A 414 1.40 -25.21 5.66
C TYR A 414 -0.03 -25.53 5.21
N ASN A 415 -0.96 -25.56 6.17
CA ASN A 415 -2.38 -25.83 5.89
C ASN A 415 -3.06 -24.58 5.29
N ARG A 416 -3.70 -24.72 4.14
CA ARG A 416 -4.49 -23.63 3.51
C ARG A 416 -5.88 -23.47 4.11
N ASP A 417 -6.46 -24.54 4.64
CA ASP A 417 -7.76 -24.52 5.29
C ASP A 417 -7.79 -25.48 6.49
N SER A 418 -8.58 -25.16 7.51
CA SER A 418 -8.69 -25.94 8.76
C SER A 418 -9.22 -27.38 8.59
N SER A 419 -9.60 -27.75 7.37
CA SER A 419 -10.20 -29.02 6.97
C SER A 419 -9.37 -29.82 5.96
N SER A 420 -8.22 -29.31 5.49
CA SER A 420 -7.30 -29.99 4.57
C SER A 420 -5.89 -30.02 5.19
N GLY A 421 -5.18 -31.16 5.07
CA GLY A 421 -3.80 -31.28 5.56
C GLY A 421 -2.85 -30.29 4.88
N ALA A 422 -1.60 -30.20 5.34
CA ALA A 422 -0.61 -29.31 4.77
C ALA A 422 -0.32 -29.72 3.33
N ASP A 423 -0.67 -28.88 2.36
CA ASP A 423 -0.77 -29.28 0.95
C ASP A 423 -0.02 -28.36 -0.01
N SER A 424 0.66 -27.31 0.49
CA SER A 424 1.42 -26.39 -0.36
C SER A 424 2.55 -25.68 0.38
N CYS A 425 3.50 -25.13 -0.38
CA CYS A 425 4.63 -24.36 0.14
C CYS A 425 4.85 -23.04 -0.63
N GLY A 426 5.65 -22.13 -0.07
CA GLY A 426 5.92 -20.83 -0.68
C GLY A 426 6.57 -20.89 -2.06
N PHE A 427 7.43 -21.88 -2.31
CA PHE A 427 8.05 -22.11 -3.62
C PHE A 427 7.00 -22.38 -4.70
N GLU A 428 6.02 -23.23 -4.41
CA GLU A 428 4.91 -23.55 -5.32
C GLU A 428 4.10 -22.29 -5.65
N HIS A 429 3.70 -21.52 -4.63
CA HIS A 429 2.87 -20.30 -4.79
C HIS A 429 3.53 -19.21 -5.62
N VAL A 430 4.86 -19.14 -5.62
CA VAL A 430 5.62 -18.08 -6.28
C VAL A 430 6.12 -18.53 -7.66
N PHE A 431 6.72 -19.71 -7.76
CA PHE A 431 7.49 -20.13 -8.94
C PHE A 431 6.80 -21.16 -9.82
N VAL A 432 6.02 -22.09 -9.27
CA VAL A 432 5.32 -23.14 -10.05
C VAL A 432 4.05 -22.58 -10.67
N GLY A 433 3.30 -21.83 -9.88
CA GLY A 433 2.02 -21.24 -10.25
C GLY A 433 0.81 -22.04 -9.78
N GLU A 434 -0.33 -21.37 -9.66
CA GLU A 434 -1.54 -21.89 -9.04
C GLU A 434 -2.80 -21.51 -9.82
N THR A 435 -3.74 -22.45 -9.91
CA THR A 435 -5.09 -22.22 -10.45
C THR A 435 -6.12 -22.32 -9.32
N ARG A 436 -6.96 -21.29 -9.16
CA ARG A 436 -8.12 -21.30 -8.26
C ARG A 436 -9.39 -21.02 -9.03
N SER A 437 -10.43 -21.82 -8.82
CA SER A 437 -11.76 -21.60 -9.44
C SER A 437 -11.71 -21.39 -10.96
N LYS A 438 -10.93 -22.20 -11.69
CA LYS A 438 -10.74 -22.11 -13.15
C LYS A 438 -10.03 -20.84 -13.65
N GLN A 439 -9.28 -20.16 -12.77
CA GLN A 439 -8.46 -19.00 -13.09
C GLN A 439 -7.04 -19.20 -12.58
N VAL A 440 -6.05 -18.84 -13.39
CA VAL A 440 -4.64 -18.85 -12.98
C VAL A 440 -4.37 -17.61 -12.13
N ILE A 441 -4.01 -17.79 -10.86
CA ILE A 441 -3.81 -16.70 -9.89
C ILE A 441 -2.33 -16.44 -9.59
N GLY A 442 -1.48 -17.46 -9.66
CA GLY A 442 -0.02 -17.34 -9.58
C GLY A 442 0.60 -17.99 -10.81
N PHE A 443 1.43 -17.26 -11.56
CA PHE A 443 2.32 -17.77 -12.62
C PHE A 443 3.07 -16.55 -13.17
N HIS A 444 4.27 -16.28 -12.67
CA HIS A 444 5.03 -15.07 -13.02
C HIS A 444 6.49 -15.33 -13.42
N ASN A 445 7.06 -16.47 -13.04
CA ASN A 445 8.45 -16.79 -13.36
C ASN A 445 8.64 -17.15 -14.83
N TRP A 446 9.65 -16.56 -15.46
CA TRP A 446 9.88 -16.71 -16.91
C TRP A 446 10.44 -18.09 -17.29
N ILE A 447 11.17 -18.76 -16.40
CA ILE A 447 11.71 -20.11 -16.66
C ILE A 447 10.54 -21.09 -16.71
N GLN A 448 9.66 -21.04 -15.71
CA GLN A 448 8.43 -21.82 -15.71
C GLN A 448 7.55 -21.49 -16.93
N PHE A 449 7.47 -20.22 -17.32
CA PHE A 449 6.71 -19.82 -18.52
C PHE A 449 7.27 -20.50 -19.76
N TYR A 450 8.59 -20.42 -19.97
CA TYR A 450 9.27 -21.03 -21.10
C TYR A 450 9.07 -22.55 -21.15
N LEU A 451 9.23 -23.24 -20.01
CA LEU A 451 9.07 -24.70 -19.94
C LEU A 451 7.64 -25.13 -20.26
N GLN A 452 6.64 -24.41 -19.73
CA GLN A 452 5.22 -24.71 -19.97
C GLN A 452 4.78 -24.32 -21.39
N GLU A 453 5.35 -23.25 -21.97
CA GLU A 453 5.13 -22.88 -23.37
C GLU A 453 5.71 -23.94 -24.31
N LYS A 454 6.91 -24.46 -24.03
CA LYS A 454 7.54 -25.55 -24.79
C LYS A 454 6.72 -26.84 -24.76
N GLN A 455 5.98 -27.09 -23.68
CA GLN A 455 5.06 -28.24 -23.54
C GLN A 455 3.66 -27.97 -24.14
N ASN A 456 3.43 -26.81 -24.76
CA ASN A 456 2.12 -26.35 -25.24
C ASN A 456 1.04 -26.23 -24.13
N HIS A 457 1.44 -26.13 -22.87
CA HIS A 457 0.54 -25.85 -21.75
C HIS A 457 0.21 -24.37 -21.65
N VAL A 458 1.10 -23.48 -22.13
CA VAL A 458 0.87 -22.04 -22.20
C VAL A 458 0.52 -21.62 -23.63
N ASN A 459 -0.59 -20.89 -23.77
CA ASN A 459 -0.95 -20.17 -24.98
C ASN A 459 -0.78 -18.66 -24.73
N TYR A 460 0.30 -18.08 -25.30
CA TYR A 460 0.60 -16.67 -25.21
C TYR A 460 -0.41 -15.82 -26.02
N LYS A 461 -0.99 -14.79 -25.39
CA LYS A 461 -2.06 -13.96 -25.98
C LYS A 461 -1.61 -12.53 -26.32
N GLY A 462 -0.34 -12.21 -26.08
CA GLY A 462 0.23 -10.89 -26.34
C GLY A 462 0.66 -10.13 -25.09
N TYR A 463 1.30 -9.00 -25.31
CA TYR A 463 1.77 -8.10 -24.25
C TYR A 463 0.83 -6.91 -24.06
N LYS A 464 0.95 -6.25 -22.92
CA LYS A 464 0.30 -4.96 -22.67
C LYS A 464 1.37 -3.88 -22.54
N ALA A 465 1.47 -3.03 -23.55
CA ALA A 465 2.29 -1.83 -23.51
C ALA A 465 1.59 -0.73 -22.70
N ARG A 466 2.33 0.01 -21.86
CA ARG A 466 1.82 1.25 -21.25
C ARG A 466 1.98 2.46 -22.17
N SER A 467 2.96 2.45 -23.08
CA SER A 467 3.16 3.47 -24.11
C SER A 467 3.00 2.88 -25.51
N ASN A 468 2.55 3.69 -26.47
CA ASN A 468 2.41 3.30 -27.87
C ASN A 468 3.73 3.37 -28.66
N LYS A 469 4.82 3.91 -28.07
CA LYS A 469 6.06 4.23 -28.78
C LYS A 469 7.19 3.20 -28.63
N HIS A 470 7.15 2.32 -27.62
CA HIS A 470 8.23 1.36 -27.33
C HIS A 470 7.82 -0.08 -27.65
N ARG A 471 8.70 -0.84 -28.32
CA ARG A 471 8.54 -2.30 -28.47
C ARG A 471 9.38 -2.98 -27.41
N PRO A 472 8.80 -3.88 -26.61
CA PRO A 472 9.49 -4.43 -25.43
C PRO A 472 10.31 -5.68 -25.79
N GLU A 473 11.00 -5.67 -26.94
CA GLU A 473 11.78 -6.83 -27.43
C GLU A 473 13.06 -7.06 -26.58
N GLU A 474 13.56 -6.00 -25.95
CA GLU A 474 14.74 -6.04 -25.06
C GLU A 474 14.39 -5.82 -23.58
N ASP A 475 13.12 -5.56 -23.25
CA ASP A 475 12.68 -5.28 -21.89
C ASP A 475 12.83 -6.52 -21.00
N GLN A 476 13.48 -6.35 -19.86
CA GLN A 476 13.65 -7.41 -18.85
C GLN A 476 12.48 -7.50 -17.87
N LEU A 477 11.42 -6.71 -18.08
CA LEU A 477 10.18 -6.76 -17.31
C LEU A 477 8.99 -6.53 -18.24
N LEU A 478 8.23 -7.60 -18.49
CA LEU A 478 7.11 -7.57 -19.43
C LEU A 478 5.79 -7.71 -18.72
N THR A 479 4.75 -7.10 -19.28
CA THR A 479 3.36 -7.32 -18.86
C THR A 479 2.66 -8.19 -19.89
N LEU A 480 2.38 -9.43 -19.53
CA LEU A 480 1.95 -10.50 -20.43
C LEU A 480 0.51 -10.95 -20.11
N GLN A 481 -0.19 -11.40 -21.15
CA GLN A 481 -1.44 -12.15 -21.01
C GLN A 481 -1.29 -13.51 -21.69
N PHE A 482 -1.77 -14.56 -21.03
CA PHE A 482 -1.70 -15.92 -21.57
C PHE A 482 -2.79 -16.81 -20.95
N SER A 483 -3.02 -17.95 -21.56
CA SER A 483 -3.77 -19.05 -20.97
C SER A 483 -2.82 -20.17 -20.56
N TRP A 484 -3.05 -20.79 -19.41
CA TRP A 484 -2.30 -21.97 -18.95
C TRP A 484 -3.28 -23.13 -18.72
N LYS A 485 -3.03 -24.28 -19.35
CA LYS A 485 -3.90 -25.48 -19.32
C LYS A 485 -5.38 -25.15 -19.59
N GLY A 486 -5.63 -24.26 -20.55
CA GLY A 486 -6.99 -23.82 -20.95
C GLY A 486 -7.61 -22.71 -20.09
N HIS A 487 -6.99 -22.33 -18.97
CA HIS A 487 -7.48 -21.28 -18.09
C HIS A 487 -6.81 -19.94 -18.39
N LEU A 488 -7.61 -18.87 -18.49
CA LEU A 488 -7.07 -17.53 -18.73
C LEU A 488 -6.39 -16.98 -17.48
N LYS A 489 -5.15 -16.52 -17.63
CA LYS A 489 -4.47 -15.69 -16.64
C LYS A 489 -4.77 -14.21 -16.92
N PRO A 490 -5.24 -13.44 -15.92
CA PRO A 490 -5.28 -11.99 -16.04
C PRO A 490 -3.89 -11.42 -16.34
N VAL A 491 -3.86 -10.24 -16.96
CA VAL A 491 -2.62 -9.55 -17.29
C VAL A 491 -1.74 -9.41 -16.04
N GLY A 492 -0.49 -9.89 -16.11
CA GLY A 492 0.48 -9.84 -15.02
C GLY A 492 1.87 -9.48 -15.54
N SER A 493 2.72 -8.92 -14.66
CA SER A 493 4.10 -8.63 -15.02
C SER A 493 5.04 -9.78 -14.61
N SER A 494 6.12 -9.95 -15.36
CA SER A 494 7.12 -11.01 -15.20
C SER A 494 8.50 -10.45 -15.51
N PHE A 495 9.48 -10.69 -14.64
CA PHE A 495 10.89 -10.48 -14.98
C PHE A 495 11.30 -11.47 -16.06
N ILE A 496 12.15 -11.05 -17.00
CA ILE A 496 12.64 -11.88 -18.11
C ILE A 496 14.17 -11.93 -18.07
N GLY A 497 14.71 -13.15 -18.08
CA GLY A 497 16.14 -13.41 -18.12
C GLY A 497 16.86 -13.36 -16.76
N VAL A 498 16.23 -12.80 -15.71
CA VAL A 498 16.77 -12.80 -14.34
C VAL A 498 17.06 -14.21 -13.83
N SER A 499 18.01 -14.35 -12.92
CA SER A 499 18.31 -15.65 -12.29
C SER A 499 17.27 -16.04 -11.22
N PRO A 500 17.12 -17.35 -10.92
CA PRO A 500 16.28 -17.81 -9.82
C PRO A 500 16.63 -17.14 -8.48
N GLU A 501 17.92 -17.02 -8.18
CA GLU A 501 18.43 -16.41 -6.95
C GLU A 501 18.11 -14.91 -6.84
N PHE A 502 18.01 -14.18 -7.96
CA PHE A 502 17.57 -12.79 -7.96
C PHE A 502 16.12 -12.66 -7.49
N GLU A 503 15.18 -13.35 -8.15
CA GLU A 503 13.76 -13.31 -7.74
C GLU A 503 13.59 -13.81 -6.30
N PHE A 504 14.27 -14.92 -5.95
CA PHE A 504 14.24 -15.49 -4.60
C PHE A 504 14.73 -14.48 -3.55
N ALA A 505 15.82 -13.75 -3.82
CA ALA A 505 16.35 -12.72 -2.94
C ALA A 505 15.37 -11.54 -2.78
N VAL A 506 14.82 -11.02 -3.88
CA VAL A 506 13.85 -9.90 -3.87
C VAL A 506 12.66 -10.23 -2.99
N TYR A 507 12.02 -11.39 -3.23
CA TYR A 507 10.83 -11.78 -2.48
C TYR A 507 11.15 -12.11 -1.02
N THR A 508 12.30 -12.73 -0.73
CA THR A 508 12.74 -13.01 0.64
C THR A 508 12.98 -11.72 1.43
N ILE A 509 13.64 -10.73 0.84
CA ILE A 509 13.88 -9.44 1.50
C ILE A 509 12.54 -8.76 1.81
N CYS A 510 11.65 -8.67 0.81
CA CYS A 510 10.34 -8.07 1.00
C CYS A 510 9.54 -8.81 2.08
N PHE A 511 9.57 -10.14 2.07
CA PHE A 511 8.91 -10.98 3.06
C PHE A 511 9.44 -10.72 4.48
N LEU A 512 10.75 -10.73 4.71
CA LEU A 512 11.33 -10.55 6.06
C LEU A 512 11.21 -9.11 6.57
N MET A 513 11.18 -8.14 5.66
CA MET A 513 11.02 -6.73 5.99
C MET A 513 9.55 -6.32 6.21
N SER A 514 8.58 -7.21 6.01
CA SER A 514 7.15 -6.89 6.12
C SER A 514 6.61 -5.96 5.06
N HIS A 515 7.17 -6.05 3.86
CA HIS A 515 6.69 -5.38 2.66
C HIS A 515 5.71 -6.28 1.91
N THR A 516 4.44 -5.88 1.79
CA THR A 516 3.39 -6.62 1.07
C THR A 516 3.11 -6.03 -0.30
N HIS A 517 3.00 -4.71 -0.37
CA HIS A 517 2.87 -3.93 -1.58
C HIS A 517 3.90 -2.82 -1.50
N THR A 518 4.99 -2.92 -2.25
CA THR A 518 6.07 -1.95 -2.11
C THR A 518 6.56 -1.50 -3.47
N VAL A 519 6.51 -0.19 -3.67
CA VAL A 519 6.96 0.43 -4.90
C VAL A 519 8.44 0.71 -4.79
N VAL A 520 9.17 0.30 -5.81
CA VAL A 520 10.62 0.37 -5.89
C VAL A 520 11.04 0.77 -7.29
N LYS A 521 12.23 1.35 -7.38
CA LYS A 521 12.90 1.59 -8.65
C LYS A 521 14.07 0.62 -8.77
N VAL A 522 14.04 -0.22 -9.80
CA VAL A 522 15.12 -1.16 -10.12
C VAL A 522 15.55 -0.89 -11.55
N ASP A 523 16.78 -0.43 -11.70
CA ASP A 523 17.31 0.00 -13.00
C ASP A 523 16.43 1.07 -13.67
N GLU A 524 15.96 0.83 -14.89
CA GLU A 524 15.04 1.70 -15.62
C GLU A 524 13.56 1.50 -15.25
N TYR A 525 13.23 0.51 -14.40
CA TYR A 525 11.87 0.10 -14.08
C TYR A 525 11.40 0.63 -12.74
N GLU A 526 10.26 1.33 -12.74
CA GLU A 526 9.47 1.52 -11.54
C GLU A 526 8.45 0.39 -11.44
N LEU A 527 8.51 -0.37 -10.36
CA LEU A 527 7.69 -1.56 -10.19
C LEU A 527 7.16 -1.67 -8.76
N GLU A 528 6.00 -2.29 -8.61
CA GLU A 528 5.44 -2.69 -7.32
C GLU A 528 5.79 -4.16 -7.10
N ILE A 529 6.57 -4.47 -6.07
CA ILE A 529 6.78 -5.84 -5.59
C ILE A 529 5.60 -6.19 -4.68
N VAL A 530 4.86 -7.22 -5.08
CA VAL A 530 3.76 -7.77 -4.30
C VAL A 530 4.23 -9.07 -3.64
N VAL A 531 4.08 -9.18 -2.33
CA VAL A 531 4.41 -10.38 -1.54
C VAL A 531 3.27 -10.67 -0.57
N TYR A 532 2.58 -11.79 -0.79
CA TYR A 532 1.59 -12.28 0.16
C TYR A 532 2.22 -13.15 1.24
N ARG A 533 1.51 -13.29 2.36
CA ARG A 533 1.96 -14.04 3.53
C ARG A 533 0.87 -15.01 3.97
N SER A 534 1.28 -16.23 4.29
CA SER A 534 0.41 -17.24 4.88
C SER A 534 1.05 -17.75 6.17
N GLY A 535 0.64 -17.18 7.31
CA GLY A 535 1.30 -17.45 8.59
C GLY A 535 2.78 -17.04 8.56
N GLY A 536 3.67 -17.98 8.90
CA GLY A 536 5.13 -17.78 8.84
C GLY A 536 5.76 -18.01 7.47
N CYS A 537 4.98 -18.35 6.45
CA CYS A 537 5.46 -18.73 5.12
C CYS A 537 5.15 -17.65 4.08
N ILE A 538 5.94 -17.61 3.01
CA ILE A 538 5.69 -16.72 1.86
C ILE A 538 4.54 -17.30 1.01
N GLY A 539 3.64 -16.43 0.56
CA GLY A 539 2.59 -16.76 -0.40
C GLY A 539 2.94 -16.23 -1.80
N SER A 540 1.94 -16.16 -2.68
CA SER A 540 2.14 -15.68 -4.05
C SER A 540 2.84 -14.32 -4.06
N SER A 541 3.88 -14.21 -4.89
CA SER A 541 4.75 -13.04 -4.95
C SER A 541 5.13 -12.76 -6.40
N TYR A 542 5.11 -11.50 -6.81
CA TYR A 542 5.34 -11.12 -8.21
C TYR A 542 5.61 -9.62 -8.36
N PRO A 543 6.34 -9.20 -9.43
CA PRO A 543 6.46 -7.80 -9.77
C PRO A 543 5.21 -7.32 -10.51
N LYS A 544 4.97 -6.02 -10.44
CA LYS A 544 3.97 -5.33 -11.23
C LYS A 544 4.57 -4.06 -11.78
N LEU A 545 4.80 -4.04 -13.09
CA LEU A 545 5.40 -2.90 -13.79
C LEU A 545 4.49 -1.66 -13.66
N LEU A 546 5.05 -0.56 -13.16
CA LEU A 546 4.38 0.73 -13.02
C LEU A 546 4.78 1.70 -14.13
N SER A 547 6.08 1.89 -14.34
CA SER A 547 6.61 2.75 -15.40
C SER A 547 7.99 2.25 -15.83
N ASN A 548 8.45 2.63 -17.02
CA ASN A 548 9.82 2.44 -17.50
C ASN A 548 10.33 3.73 -18.15
N ASN A 549 11.59 4.07 -17.95
CA ASN A 549 12.17 5.34 -18.43
C ASN A 549 12.27 5.45 -19.96
N ASN A 550 11.97 4.38 -20.72
CA ASN A 550 11.83 4.41 -22.18
C ASN A 550 10.53 5.12 -22.66
N THR A 551 9.97 6.00 -21.83
CA THR A 551 8.75 6.78 -22.09
C THR A 551 8.98 8.28 -22.29
N MET A 552 10.23 8.74 -22.30
CA MET A 552 10.56 10.08 -22.83
C MET A 552 10.60 10.08 -24.36
#